data_AF-A0AAV1PFK4-F1
#
_entry.id   AF-A0AAV1PFK4-F1
#
_cell.length_a   1.000
_cell.length_b   1.000
_cell.length_c   1.000
_cell.angle_alpha   90.00
_cell.angle_beta   90.00
_cell.angle_gamma   90.00
#
_symmetry.space_group_name_H-M   'P 1'
#
loop_
_entity.id
_entity.type
_entity.pdbx_description
1 polymer ?
#
loop_
_entity_poly.entity_id
_entity_poly.type
_entity_poly.pdbx_seq_one_letter_code
_entity_poly.pdbx_strand_id
1 'polypeptide(L)'
;MYRKEISLILNLPASSPQRGFVPHRWLSAYDGSMATHAMMPAYKELYYGYLSTADKELYREPLELMYTKYNVNQAARARIKVVQEELNRKGMTPQGRERKKRVCQKLWHEETTTVLQLSIYMGCSGYSQGGSQTLVRKLHDRQLELFLAFLAFFVKAEHITQLSPRALREMVLH
;
A
#
# COMPACT_ATOMS: atom_id res chain seq x y z
N MET A 1 13.55 5.63 -1.48
CA MET A 1 14.47 5.36 -2.59
C MET A 1 14.14 4.02 -3.25
N TYR A 2 14.34 2.89 -2.56
CA TYR A 2 14.11 1.53 -3.09
C TYR A 2 12.72 1.26 -3.68
N ARG A 3 11.63 1.72 -3.04
CA ARG A 3 10.28 1.58 -3.61
C ARG A 3 10.15 2.23 -4.98
N LYS A 4 10.69 3.45 -5.15
CA LYS A 4 10.61 4.17 -6.44
C LYS A 4 11.39 3.43 -7.53
N GLU A 5 12.55 2.89 -7.17
CA GLU A 5 13.39 2.12 -8.08
C GLU A 5 12.69 0.84 -8.55
N ILE A 6 12.09 0.06 -7.63
CA ILE A 6 11.30 -1.12 -7.99
C ILE A 6 10.09 -0.74 -8.84
N SER A 7 9.40 0.37 -8.53
CA SER A 7 8.30 0.86 -9.37
C SER A 7 8.76 1.19 -10.79
N LEU A 8 9.92 1.82 -10.97
CA LEU A 8 10.48 2.11 -12.29
C LEU A 8 10.82 0.82 -13.05
N ILE A 9 11.42 -0.17 -12.37
CA ILE A 9 11.73 -1.47 -12.97
C ILE A 9 10.45 -2.17 -13.47
N LEU A 10 9.35 -2.06 -12.72
CA LEU A 10 8.06 -2.65 -13.07
C LEU A 10 7.21 -1.77 -14.02
N ASN A 11 7.74 -0.65 -14.51
CA ASN A 11 7.00 0.34 -15.31
C ASN A 11 5.70 0.82 -14.64
N LEU A 12 5.73 0.96 -13.32
CA LEU A 12 4.60 1.41 -12.52
C LEU A 12 4.72 2.90 -12.18
N PRO A 13 3.58 3.61 -12.03
CA PRO A 13 3.57 4.97 -11.51
C PRO A 13 4.29 5.02 -10.14
N ALA A 14 5.28 5.90 -10.00
CA ALA A 14 6.01 6.08 -8.75
C ALA A 14 5.26 7.00 -7.75
N SER A 15 3.98 7.27 -7.99
CA SER A 15 3.13 8.12 -7.17
C SER A 15 3.02 7.54 -5.76
N SER A 16 3.31 8.35 -4.74
CA SER A 16 3.14 7.90 -3.35
C SER A 16 1.65 7.92 -3.02
N PRO A 17 1.07 6.85 -2.45
CA PRO A 17 -0.33 6.85 -2.02
C PRO A 17 -0.63 7.99 -1.02
N GLN A 18 0.41 8.45 -0.32
CA GLN A 18 0.36 9.55 0.64
C GLN A 18 0.29 10.95 -0.01
N ARG A 19 0.85 11.15 -1.21
CA ARG A 19 1.01 12.51 -1.78
C ARG A 19 -0.30 13.11 -2.31
N GLY A 20 -1.32 12.27 -2.55
CA GLY A 20 -2.64 12.71 -3.01
C GLY A 20 -3.75 12.53 -1.98
N PHE A 21 -3.45 12.00 -0.79
CA PHE A 21 -4.47 11.73 0.22
C PHE A 21 -4.79 13.01 1.00
N VAL A 22 -5.95 13.60 0.70
CA VAL A 22 -6.51 14.77 1.40
C VAL A 22 -7.72 14.33 2.22
N PRO A 23 -7.61 14.19 3.56
CA PRO A 23 -8.63 13.51 4.38
C PRO A 23 -10.05 14.08 4.31
N HIS A 24 -10.21 15.39 4.03
CA HIS A 24 -11.51 16.06 3.91
C HIS A 24 -12.10 16.00 2.50
N ARG A 25 -11.31 15.55 1.50
CA ARG A 25 -11.79 15.35 0.15
C ARG A 25 -12.27 13.91 0.03
N TRP A 26 -13.57 13.75 -0.18
CA TRP A 26 -14.25 12.45 -0.36
C TRP A 26 -13.50 11.50 -1.30
N LEU A 27 -12.95 12.03 -2.41
CA LEU A 27 -12.23 11.24 -3.41
C LEU A 27 -10.82 10.81 -2.97
N SER A 28 -10.29 11.28 -1.85
CA SER A 28 -8.92 10.94 -1.46
C SER A 28 -8.74 9.50 -1.00
N ALA A 29 -9.73 8.92 -0.32
CA ALA A 29 -9.69 7.50 0.04
C ALA A 29 -9.74 6.62 -1.23
N TYR A 30 -10.50 7.06 -2.23
CA TYR A 30 -10.53 6.47 -3.57
C TYR A 30 -9.15 6.61 -4.26
N ASP A 31 -8.62 7.83 -4.37
CA ASP A 31 -7.32 8.14 -4.99
C ASP A 31 -6.19 7.36 -4.31
N GLY A 32 -6.21 7.29 -2.98
CA GLY A 32 -5.25 6.56 -2.17
C GLY A 32 -5.37 5.04 -2.33
N SER A 33 -6.59 4.51 -2.44
CA SER A 33 -6.84 3.08 -2.70
C SER A 33 -6.40 2.68 -4.09
N MET A 34 -6.73 3.49 -5.11
CA MET A 34 -6.27 3.31 -6.48
C MET A 34 -4.75 3.32 -6.57
N ALA A 35 -4.10 4.33 -5.98
CA ALA A 35 -2.65 4.43 -5.96
C ALA A 35 -2.01 3.24 -5.24
N THR A 36 -2.59 2.79 -4.12
CA THR A 36 -2.08 1.63 -3.40
C THR A 36 -2.25 0.35 -4.21
N HIS A 37 -3.40 0.16 -4.85
CA HIS A 37 -3.67 -0.97 -5.74
C HIS A 37 -2.68 -1.00 -6.91
N ALA A 38 -2.48 0.13 -7.58
CA ALA A 38 -1.52 0.26 -8.69
C ALA A 38 -0.07 -0.05 -8.26
N MET A 39 0.29 0.24 -7.01
CA MET A 39 1.62 -0.04 -6.46
C MET A 39 1.79 -1.43 -5.86
N MET A 40 0.74 -2.25 -5.75
CA MET A 40 0.82 -3.58 -5.13
C MET A 40 1.96 -4.46 -5.69
N PRO A 41 2.22 -4.53 -7.00
CA PRO A 41 3.31 -5.36 -7.52
C PRO A 41 4.69 -4.88 -7.01
N ALA A 42 4.91 -3.57 -6.95
CA ALA A 42 6.15 -3.03 -6.41
C ALA A 42 6.30 -3.30 -4.91
N TYR A 43 5.20 -3.30 -4.16
CA TYR A 43 5.23 -3.70 -2.75
C TYR A 43 5.51 -5.19 -2.60
N LYS A 44 4.83 -6.05 -3.36
CA LYS A 44 5.08 -7.49 -3.35
C LYS A 44 6.56 -7.78 -3.55
N GLU A 45 7.17 -7.21 -4.59
CA GLU A 45 8.59 -7.38 -4.87
C GLU A 45 9.50 -6.91 -3.73
N LEU A 46 9.25 -5.70 -3.22
CA LEU A 46 10.03 -5.13 -2.13
C LEU A 46 9.97 -6.00 -0.87
N TYR A 47 8.80 -6.59 -0.61
CA TYR A 47 8.55 -7.36 0.60
C TYR A 47 8.83 -8.86 0.46
N TYR A 48 8.94 -9.37 -0.76
CA TYR A 48 9.34 -10.76 -1.04
C TYR A 48 10.68 -11.12 -0.38
N GLY A 49 11.63 -10.17 -0.37
CA GLY A 49 12.92 -10.34 0.29
C GLY A 49 12.85 -10.71 1.79
N TYR A 50 11.76 -10.35 2.48
CA TYR A 50 11.54 -10.61 3.92
C TYR A 50 10.69 -11.85 4.22
N LEU A 51 10.18 -12.53 3.19
CA LEU A 51 9.48 -13.79 3.38
C LEU A 51 10.43 -14.86 3.93
N SER A 52 9.84 -15.82 4.65
CA SER A 52 10.57 -17.02 5.07
C SER A 52 10.98 -17.85 3.85
N THR A 53 11.95 -18.76 3.99
CA THR A 53 12.36 -19.64 2.88
C THR A 53 11.18 -20.48 2.37
N ALA A 54 10.32 -20.96 3.27
CA ALA A 54 9.12 -21.73 2.91
C ALA A 54 8.12 -20.86 2.11
N ASP A 55 7.86 -19.64 2.56
CA ASP A 55 6.95 -18.72 1.85
C ASP A 55 7.51 -18.30 0.49
N LYS A 56 8.84 -18.09 0.39
CA LYS A 56 9.48 -17.79 -0.90
C LYS A 56 9.27 -18.92 -1.90
N GLU A 57 9.38 -20.17 -1.46
CA GLU A 57 9.10 -21.30 -2.34
C GLU A 57 7.63 -21.33 -2.76
N LEU A 58 6.72 -21.17 -1.80
CA LEU A 58 5.27 -21.16 -2.04
C LEU A 58 4.86 -20.08 -3.05
N TYR A 59 5.44 -18.89 -2.95
CA TYR A 59 5.08 -17.73 -3.78
C TYR A 59 6.02 -17.49 -4.98
N ARG A 60 6.92 -18.43 -5.27
CA ARG A 60 7.85 -18.35 -6.40
C ARG A 60 7.12 -18.20 -7.73
N GLU A 61 6.16 -19.10 -8.01
CA GLU A 61 5.41 -19.08 -9.27
C GLU A 61 4.56 -17.80 -9.42
N PRO A 62 3.78 -17.36 -8.41
CA PRO A 62 3.11 -16.06 -8.47
C PRO A 62 4.04 -14.86 -8.77
N LEU A 63 5.25 -14.88 -8.21
CA LEU A 63 6.26 -13.84 -8.49
C LEU A 63 6.74 -13.90 -9.95
N GLU A 64 6.97 -15.09 -10.48
CA GLU A 64 7.38 -15.29 -11.89
C GLU A 64 6.28 -14.84 -12.86
N LEU A 65 5.02 -15.18 -12.58
CA LEU A 65 3.88 -14.69 -13.37
C LEU A 65 3.80 -13.15 -13.37
N MET A 66 4.11 -12.52 -12.23
CA MET A 66 4.20 -11.07 -12.14
C MET A 66 5.34 -10.53 -13.00
N TYR A 67 6.54 -11.14 -12.97
CA TYR A 67 7.63 -10.71 -13.83
C TYR A 67 7.31 -10.82 -15.31
N THR A 68 6.64 -11.88 -15.74
CA THR A 68 6.16 -12.03 -17.11
C THR A 68 5.17 -10.92 -17.45
N LYS A 69 4.17 -10.68 -16.59
CA LYS A 69 3.16 -9.64 -16.81
C LYS A 69 3.75 -8.23 -16.95
N TYR A 70 4.81 -7.92 -16.20
CA TYR A 70 5.46 -6.61 -16.21
C TYR A 70 6.73 -6.57 -17.07
N ASN A 71 6.99 -7.59 -17.90
CA ASN A 71 8.15 -7.70 -18.79
C ASN A 71 9.51 -7.50 -18.08
N VAL A 72 9.64 -8.05 -16.87
CA VAL A 72 10.85 -7.92 -16.05
C VAL A 72 11.91 -8.91 -16.53
N ASN A 73 12.90 -8.39 -17.26
CA ASN A 73 14.03 -9.17 -17.77
C ASN A 73 15.06 -9.56 -16.68
N GLN A 74 16.02 -10.40 -17.04
CA GLN A 74 16.98 -10.94 -16.09
C GLN A 74 17.92 -9.88 -15.48
N ALA A 75 18.28 -8.84 -16.23
CA ALA A 75 19.07 -7.72 -15.69
C ALA A 75 18.29 -6.94 -14.62
N ALA A 76 17.00 -6.69 -14.87
CA ALA A 76 16.10 -6.06 -13.91
C ALA A 76 15.93 -6.91 -12.64
N ARG A 77 15.77 -8.23 -12.78
CA ARG A 77 15.71 -9.17 -11.64
C ARG A 77 17.00 -9.15 -10.82
N ALA A 78 18.16 -9.13 -11.47
CA ALA A 78 19.45 -9.01 -10.78
C ALA A 78 19.52 -7.70 -9.98
N ARG A 79 19.05 -6.57 -10.55
CA ARG A 79 19.00 -5.29 -9.84
C ARG A 79 18.05 -5.32 -8.65
N ILE A 80 16.87 -5.91 -8.79
CA ILE A 80 15.91 -6.12 -7.70
C ILE A 80 16.55 -6.90 -6.55
N LYS A 81 17.28 -7.98 -6.87
CA LYS A 81 17.97 -8.79 -5.86
C LYS A 81 18.98 -7.95 -5.07
N VAL A 82 19.78 -7.12 -5.74
CA VAL A 82 20.70 -6.18 -5.08
C VAL A 82 19.96 -5.23 -4.14
N VAL A 83 18.83 -4.66 -4.58
CA VAL A 83 18.00 -3.78 -3.74
C VAL A 83 17.49 -4.51 -2.48
N GLN A 84 17.03 -5.75 -2.62
CA GLN A 84 16.58 -6.57 -1.49
C GLN A 84 17.72 -6.90 -0.52
N GLU A 85 18.92 -7.21 -1.03
CA GLU A 85 20.10 -7.47 -0.22
C GLU A 85 20.55 -6.23 0.56
N GLU A 86 20.61 -5.06 -0.08
CA GLU A 86 20.92 -3.80 0.59
C GLU A 86 19.91 -3.49 1.71
N LEU A 87 18.64 -3.76 1.47
CA LEU A 87 17.58 -3.59 2.46
C LEU A 87 17.71 -4.54 3.64
N ASN A 88 18.13 -5.78 3.40
CA ASN A 88 18.37 -6.78 4.44
C ASN A 88 19.62 -6.47 5.28
N ARG A 89 20.62 -5.80 4.71
CA ARG A 89 21.81 -5.33 5.45
C ARG A 89 21.49 -4.22 6.46
N LYS A 90 20.39 -3.48 6.27
CA LYS A 90 19.97 -2.46 7.23
C LYS A 90 19.42 -3.15 8.47
N GLY A 91 20.10 -2.95 9.60
CA GLY A 91 19.64 -3.41 10.91
C GLY A 91 18.19 -3.00 11.15
N MET A 92 17.38 -3.96 11.62
CA MET A 92 15.95 -3.78 11.75
C MET A 92 15.52 -3.88 13.21
N THR A 93 14.82 -2.85 13.68
CA THR A 93 14.22 -2.84 15.01
C THR A 93 13.12 -3.91 15.14
N PRO A 94 12.81 -4.39 16.36
CA PRO A 94 11.72 -5.33 16.60
C PRO A 94 10.38 -4.84 16.03
N GLN A 95 10.05 -3.57 16.24
CA GLN A 95 8.84 -2.95 15.68
C GLN A 95 8.84 -2.94 14.14
N GLY A 96 10.01 -2.69 13.54
CA GLY A 96 10.20 -2.77 12.10
C GLY A 96 9.92 -4.18 11.57
N ARG A 97 10.42 -5.21 12.25
CA ARG A 97 10.20 -6.61 11.89
C ARG A 97 8.72 -6.98 11.93
N GLU A 98 8.04 -6.63 13.02
CA GLU A 98 6.59 -6.88 13.15
C GLU A 98 5.78 -6.16 12.08
N ARG A 99 6.15 -4.92 11.75
CA ARG A 99 5.49 -4.20 10.64
C ARG A 99 5.68 -4.94 9.31
N LYS A 100 6.89 -5.39 8.99
CA LYS A 100 7.14 -6.14 7.74
C LYS A 100 6.36 -7.45 7.71
N LYS A 101 6.27 -8.17 8.83
CA LYS A 101 5.45 -9.39 8.94
C LYS A 101 3.99 -9.12 8.60
N ARG A 102 3.40 -8.06 9.17
CA ARG A 102 2.02 -7.65 8.84
C ARG A 102 1.84 -7.26 7.38
N VAL A 103 2.83 -6.60 6.77
CA VAL A 103 2.78 -6.25 5.35
C VAL A 103 2.86 -7.51 4.47
N CYS A 104 3.77 -8.44 4.77
CA CYS A 104 3.85 -9.72 4.06
C CYS A 104 2.55 -10.50 4.16
N GLN A 105 1.93 -10.55 5.35
CA GLN A 105 0.62 -11.13 5.56
C GLN A 105 -0.42 -10.57 4.58
N LYS A 106 -0.53 -9.24 4.49
CA LYS A 106 -1.51 -8.58 3.61
C LYS A 106 -1.23 -8.73 2.12
N LEU A 107 0.05 -8.71 1.72
CA LEU A 107 0.45 -8.75 0.32
C LEU A 107 0.46 -10.15 -0.29
N TRP A 108 0.77 -11.17 0.52
CA TRP A 108 1.02 -12.54 0.03
C TRP A 108 0.00 -13.53 0.56
N HIS A 109 -0.23 -13.58 1.87
CA HIS A 109 -1.12 -14.59 2.49
C HIS A 109 -2.60 -14.23 2.37
N GLU A 110 -2.92 -12.94 2.44
CA GLU A 110 -4.28 -12.40 2.40
C GLU A 110 -4.50 -11.54 1.15
N GLU A 111 -3.79 -11.82 0.05
CA GLU A 111 -3.83 -10.97 -1.15
C GLU A 111 -5.26 -10.76 -1.65
N THR A 112 -6.02 -11.84 -1.85
CA THR A 112 -7.39 -11.76 -2.37
C THR A 112 -8.26 -10.86 -1.51
N THR A 113 -8.19 -11.03 -0.18
CA THR A 113 -8.92 -10.20 0.78
C THR A 113 -8.47 -8.74 0.71
N THR A 114 -7.16 -8.50 0.61
CA THR A 114 -6.58 -7.16 0.49
C THR A 114 -7.03 -6.46 -0.80
N VAL A 115 -7.00 -7.15 -1.93
CA VAL A 115 -7.46 -6.64 -3.23
C VAL A 115 -8.97 -6.36 -3.18
N LEU A 116 -9.76 -7.25 -2.57
CA LEU A 116 -11.19 -7.05 -2.40
C LEU A 116 -11.49 -5.83 -1.54
N GLN A 117 -10.79 -5.64 -0.42
CA GLN A 117 -10.93 -4.47 0.43
C GLN A 117 -10.62 -3.17 -0.33
N LEU A 118 -9.50 -3.14 -1.07
CA LEU A 118 -9.15 -2.01 -1.95
C LEU A 118 -10.23 -1.75 -2.99
N SER A 119 -10.78 -2.82 -3.59
CA SER A 119 -11.84 -2.73 -4.60
C SER A 119 -13.14 -2.18 -4.04
N ILE A 120 -13.50 -2.53 -2.80
CA ILE A 120 -14.65 -1.97 -2.10
C ILE A 120 -14.45 -0.46 -1.89
N TYR A 121 -13.28 -0.01 -1.46
CA TYR A 121 -13.01 1.43 -1.32
C TYR A 121 -13.06 2.17 -2.66
N MET A 122 -12.63 1.53 -3.76
CA MET A 122 -12.75 2.09 -5.10
C MET A 122 -14.23 2.15 -5.56
N GLY A 123 -15.00 1.09 -5.34
CA GLY A 123 -16.39 0.97 -5.79
C GLY A 123 -17.41 1.76 -4.95
N CYS A 124 -17.12 2.03 -3.68
CA CYS A 124 -18.02 2.80 -2.82
C CYS A 124 -18.13 4.29 -3.19
N SER A 125 -17.21 4.81 -4.01
CA SER A 125 -17.23 6.19 -4.50
C SER A 125 -18.48 6.55 -5.30
N GLY A 126 -19.17 5.57 -5.91
CA GLY A 126 -20.37 5.77 -6.71
C GLY A 126 -21.69 5.90 -5.92
N TYR A 127 -21.71 5.53 -4.63
CA TYR A 127 -22.95 5.49 -3.83
C TYR A 127 -23.33 6.82 -3.17
N SER A 128 -22.49 7.86 -3.26
CA SER A 128 -22.69 9.14 -2.58
C SER A 128 -23.60 10.13 -3.31
N GLN A 129 -24.11 9.80 -4.50
CA GLN A 129 -24.93 10.74 -5.28
C GLN A 129 -26.44 10.74 -4.95
N GLY A 130 -26.93 9.92 -3.99
CA GLY A 130 -28.38 9.80 -3.74
C GLY A 130 -28.85 9.63 -2.30
N GLY A 131 -27.97 9.65 -1.30
CA GLY A 131 -28.32 9.39 0.10
C GLY A 131 -28.42 10.66 0.96
N SER A 132 -29.23 10.62 2.03
CA SER A 132 -29.24 11.64 3.09
C SER A 132 -27.81 11.97 3.54
N GLN A 133 -27.44 13.26 3.55
CA GLN A 133 -26.09 13.76 3.88
C GLN A 133 -25.52 13.15 5.17
N THR A 134 -26.37 12.85 6.16
CA THR A 134 -25.97 12.27 7.44
C THR A 134 -25.52 10.81 7.34
N LEU A 135 -26.16 10.01 6.49
CA LEU A 135 -25.80 8.60 6.26
C LEU A 135 -24.53 8.50 5.42
N VAL A 136 -24.41 9.37 4.40
CA VAL A 136 -23.21 9.47 3.55
C VAL A 136 -21.99 9.84 4.38
N ARG A 137 -22.13 10.77 5.35
CA ARG A 137 -21.03 11.17 6.25
C ARG A 137 -20.61 10.05 7.22
N LYS A 138 -21.56 9.31 7.81
CA LYS A 138 -21.24 8.16 8.68
C LYS A 138 -20.53 7.05 7.90
N LEU A 139 -20.96 6.78 6.67
CA LEU A 139 -20.32 5.82 5.78
C LEU A 139 -18.89 6.26 5.44
N HIS A 140 -18.70 7.54 5.12
CA HIS A 140 -17.39 8.13 4.87
C HIS A 140 -16.45 7.98 6.07
N ASP A 141 -16.90 8.39 7.26
CA ASP A 141 -16.06 8.35 8.47
C ASP A 141 -15.60 6.92 8.75
N ARG A 142 -16.48 5.94 8.54
CA ARG A 142 -16.14 4.52 8.70
C ARG A 142 -15.21 4.00 7.60
N GLN A 143 -15.42 4.41 6.35
CA GLN A 143 -14.51 4.08 5.25
C GLN A 143 -13.12 4.67 5.44
N LEU A 144 -13.06 5.92 5.88
CA LEU A 144 -11.83 6.63 6.20
C LEU A 144 -11.07 5.92 7.32
N GLU A 145 -11.76 5.53 8.40
CA GLU A 145 -11.16 4.77 9.51
C GLU A 145 -10.57 3.44 9.04
N LEU A 146 -11.34 2.67 8.26
CA LEU A 146 -10.88 1.38 7.74
C LEU A 146 -9.74 1.54 6.72
N PHE A 147 -9.77 2.58 5.90
CA PHE A 147 -8.70 2.89 4.95
C PHE A 147 -7.42 3.36 5.66
N LEU A 148 -7.53 4.19 6.71
CA LEU A 148 -6.39 4.59 7.53
C LEU A 148 -5.79 3.39 8.26
N ALA A 149 -6.62 2.48 8.78
CA ALA A 149 -6.17 1.22 9.36
C ALA A 149 -5.43 0.35 8.33
N PHE A 150 -5.92 0.31 7.08
CA PHE A 150 -5.24 -0.36 5.98
C PHE A 150 -3.90 0.31 5.61
N LEU A 151 -3.87 1.63 5.47
CA LEU A 151 -2.65 2.39 5.20
C LEU A 151 -1.61 2.24 6.31
N ALA A 152 -2.03 2.01 7.56
CA ALA A 152 -1.14 1.75 8.69
C ALA A 152 -0.27 0.51 8.55
N PHE A 153 -0.63 -0.42 7.67
CA PHE A 153 0.27 -1.51 7.29
C PHE A 153 1.43 -0.98 6.42
N PHE A 154 1.13 -0.12 5.45
CA PHE A 154 2.08 0.32 4.41
C PHE A 154 2.84 1.61 4.75
N VAL A 155 2.35 2.41 5.70
CA VAL A 155 2.89 3.72 6.09
C VAL A 155 3.32 3.69 7.56
N LYS A 156 4.39 4.41 7.94
CA LYS A 156 4.80 4.49 9.36
C LYS A 156 3.75 5.25 10.16
N ALA A 157 3.48 4.82 11.40
CA ALA A 157 2.50 5.43 12.29
C ALA A 157 2.68 6.95 12.49
N GLU A 158 3.93 7.44 12.58
CA GLU A 158 4.26 8.88 12.70
C GLU A 158 3.77 9.75 11.52
N HIS A 159 3.62 9.15 10.33
CA HIS A 159 3.06 9.84 9.15
C HIS A 159 1.53 9.69 9.07
N ILE A 160 0.93 8.90 9.96
CA ILE A 160 -0.51 8.64 10.04
C ILE A 160 -1.11 9.43 11.22
N THR A 161 -0.39 9.57 12.32
CA THR A 161 -0.83 10.36 13.50
C THR A 161 -0.95 11.85 13.20
N GLN A 162 -0.17 12.38 12.24
CA GLN A 162 -0.37 13.73 11.69
C GLN A 162 -1.69 13.88 10.90
N LEU A 163 -2.34 12.77 10.54
CA LEU A 163 -3.60 12.75 9.79
C LEU A 163 -4.83 12.69 10.72
N SER A 164 -4.68 12.98 12.02
CA SER A 164 -5.83 12.98 12.93
C SER A 164 -6.84 14.06 12.55
N PRO A 165 -8.16 13.81 12.64
CA PRO A 165 -9.20 14.81 12.33
C PRO A 165 -9.14 16.10 13.18
N ARG A 166 -8.36 16.08 14.28
CA ARG A 166 -8.17 17.22 15.19
C ARG A 166 -6.97 18.08 14.78
N ALA A 167 -5.81 17.46 14.54
CA ALA A 167 -4.62 18.17 14.07
C ALA A 167 -4.81 18.85 12.70
N LEU A 168 -5.68 18.29 11.86
CA LEU A 168 -6.01 18.85 10.54
C LEU A 168 -6.92 20.08 10.57
N ARG A 169 -7.72 20.27 11.62
CA ARG A 169 -8.56 21.47 11.78
C ARG A 169 -7.74 22.70 12.12
N GLU A 170 -6.64 22.52 12.84
CA GLU A 170 -5.74 23.60 13.24
C GLU A 170 -4.85 24.08 12.07
N MET A 171 -4.70 23.29 11.00
CA MET A 171 -3.91 23.65 9.80
C MET A 171 -4.70 24.42 8.71
N VAL A 172 -6.00 24.67 8.89
CA VAL A 172 -6.84 25.43 7.93
C VAL A 172 -6.95 26.91 8.31
N LEU A 173 -6.43 27.31 9.47
CA LEU A 173 -6.49 28.69 9.98
C LEU A 173 -5.23 29.52 9.74
N HIS A 174 -4.30 29.06 8.88
CA HIS A 174 -3.13 29.84 8.45
C HIS A 174 -2.84 29.68 6.97
#